data_AF-A0A6A5YST8-F1
#
_entry.id   AF-A0A6A5YST8-F1
#
_cell.length_a   1.000
_cell.length_b   1.000
_cell.length_c   1.000
_cell.angle_alpha   90.00
_cell.angle_beta   90.00
_cell.angle_gamma   90.00
#
_symmetry.space_group_name_H-M   'P 1'
#
loop_
_entity.id
_entity.type
_entity.pdbx_description
1 polymer ?
#
loop_
_entity_poly.entity_id
_entity_poly.type
_entity_poly.pdbx_seq_one_letter_code
_entity_poly.pdbx_strand_id
1 'polypeptide(L)'
;MFRDASPALGPSRFSSMGAPPSPPHSMQNDLLDDVYGSAPASPASPAFTAHDAPSREHLDSHEILSDLPSRQRALDTDAYREGLANSKGQYVQEGFDEGYSLGANVGQRVGYVLGVLQGLVGALRGNDATEASGLLRCAQNELAIQELLGTNWVDEEGIWKWEVNGADEEVTFREVAEQHPVVRTWLGKVDDIAQRWGVDLKILHDNDTEELKAAEQS
;
A
#
# COMPACT_ATOMS: atom_id res chain seq x y z
N MET A 1 -33.53 44.28 4.47
CA MET A 1 -33.25 43.83 5.85
C MET A 1 -32.42 42.57 5.75
N PHE A 2 -31.13 42.69 6.05
CA PHE A 2 -30.17 41.59 6.06
C PHE A 2 -30.42 40.73 7.31
N ARG A 3 -30.43 39.41 7.14
CA ARG A 3 -30.20 38.46 8.25
C ARG A 3 -29.08 37.51 7.85
N ASP A 4 -28.09 37.58 8.71
CA ASP A 4 -26.85 36.83 8.82
C ASP A 4 -27.12 35.40 9.28
N ALA A 5 -26.36 34.41 8.77
CA ALA A 5 -26.16 33.11 9.41
C ALA A 5 -25.04 32.33 8.69
N SER A 6 -23.84 32.44 9.24
CA SER A 6 -22.69 31.56 9.00
C SER A 6 -23.02 30.10 9.36
N PRO A 7 -22.44 29.08 8.68
CA PRO A 7 -22.56 27.70 9.11
C PRO A 7 -21.67 27.44 10.33
N ALA A 8 -22.30 27.06 11.45
CA ALA A 8 -21.62 26.66 12.67
C ALA A 8 -20.94 25.29 12.50
N LEU A 9 -19.64 25.25 12.76
CA LEU A 9 -18.87 24.03 13.03
C LEU A 9 -19.43 23.37 14.29
N GLY A 10 -20.28 22.36 14.11
CA GLY A 10 -20.73 21.48 15.19
C GLY A 10 -19.71 20.34 15.40
N PRO A 11 -19.42 19.93 16.64
CA PRO A 11 -18.51 18.83 16.92
C PRO A 11 -19.16 17.49 16.54
N SER A 12 -18.54 16.77 15.62
CA SER A 12 -18.87 15.39 15.30
C SER A 12 -18.73 14.52 16.55
N ARG A 13 -19.86 14.05 17.08
CA ARG A 13 -19.91 13.01 18.11
C ARG A 13 -19.66 11.67 17.43
N PHE A 14 -18.51 11.06 17.68
CA PHE A 14 -18.35 9.62 17.49
C PHE A 14 -18.77 8.92 18.78
N SER A 15 -19.79 8.06 18.66
CA SER A 15 -20.30 7.24 19.74
C SER A 15 -19.23 6.24 20.20
N SER A 16 -18.99 6.28 21.51
CA SER A 16 -18.15 5.40 22.30
C SER A 16 -18.60 3.93 22.21
N MET A 17 -17.72 3.05 21.75
CA MET A 17 -17.71 1.63 22.11
C MET A 17 -16.37 1.30 22.79
N GLY A 18 -16.39 1.28 24.14
CA GLY A 18 -15.62 0.36 24.97
C GLY A 18 -14.11 0.56 25.12
N ALA A 19 -13.67 1.66 25.73
CA ALA A 19 -12.35 1.70 26.39
C ALA A 19 -12.45 1.03 27.78
N PRO A 20 -11.43 0.26 28.24
CA PRO A 20 -11.42 -0.26 29.60
C PRO A 20 -11.39 0.89 30.63
N PRO A 21 -12.02 0.71 31.81
CA PRO A 21 -12.12 1.78 32.79
C PRO A 21 -10.73 2.21 33.29
N SER A 22 -10.43 3.50 33.15
CA SER A 22 -9.25 4.11 33.75
C SER A 22 -9.27 3.88 35.26
N PRO A 23 -8.18 3.42 35.89
CA PRO A 23 -8.12 3.27 37.33
C PRO A 23 -8.27 4.64 38.00
N PRO A 24 -8.92 4.71 39.19
CA PRO A 24 -9.12 5.98 39.88
C PRO A 24 -7.78 6.61 40.20
N HIS A 25 -7.66 7.92 39.93
CA HIS A 25 -6.53 8.74 40.29
C HIS A 25 -6.19 8.53 41.78
N SER A 26 -5.18 7.70 42.05
CA SER A 26 -4.50 7.71 43.34
C SER A 26 -3.58 8.92 43.33
N MET A 27 -4.12 10.03 43.81
CA MET A 27 -3.34 11.18 44.25
C MET A 27 -2.59 10.81 45.52
N GLN A 28 -1.58 9.95 45.45
CA GLN A 28 -0.63 9.78 46.54
C GLN A 28 0.68 9.25 45.97
N ASN A 29 1.60 10.21 45.78
CA ASN A 29 3.06 10.15 45.84
C ASN A 29 3.80 8.82 45.58
N ASP A 30 4.89 8.99 44.84
CA ASP A 30 6.06 8.10 44.72
C ASP A 30 6.00 6.92 43.76
N LEU A 31 5.98 7.25 42.47
CA LEU A 31 6.52 6.37 41.42
C LEU A 31 7.79 6.92 40.75
N LEU A 32 8.31 8.06 41.23
CA LEU A 32 9.52 8.71 40.71
C LEU A 32 10.59 8.96 41.81
N ASP A 33 10.38 8.45 43.03
CA ASP A 33 11.28 8.67 44.19
C ASP A 33 12.26 7.51 44.45
N ASP A 34 12.25 6.45 43.63
CA ASP A 34 13.04 5.23 43.92
C ASP A 34 14.19 4.95 42.91
N VAL A 35 14.76 6.00 42.32
CA VAL A 35 15.93 5.86 41.42
C VAL A 35 17.18 6.58 41.94
N TYR A 36 17.06 7.53 42.86
CA TYR A 36 18.21 8.27 43.42
C TYR A 36 18.37 8.15 44.95
N GLY A 37 17.65 7.23 45.61
CA GLY A 37 17.52 7.21 47.08
C GLY A 37 18.17 6.05 47.85
N SER A 38 18.85 5.09 47.22
CA SER A 38 19.53 3.99 47.93
C SER A 38 21.04 4.03 47.72
N ALA A 39 21.70 5.07 48.26
CA ALA A 39 23.12 4.94 48.56
C ALA A 39 23.28 3.75 49.51
N PRO A 40 24.09 2.72 49.22
CA PRO A 40 24.44 1.76 50.26
C PRO A 40 25.11 2.56 51.37
N ALA A 41 24.60 2.41 52.60
CA ALA A 41 25.22 3.01 53.76
C ALA A 41 26.73 2.77 53.69
N SER A 42 27.50 3.87 53.64
CA SER A 42 28.95 3.84 53.71
C SER A 42 29.37 2.83 54.78
N PRO A 43 30.23 1.84 54.50
CA PRO A 43 30.71 0.96 55.55
C PRO A 43 31.41 1.84 56.57
N ALA A 44 30.85 1.92 57.77
CA ALA A 44 31.47 2.58 58.90
C ALA A 44 32.83 1.93 59.12
N SER A 45 33.90 2.69 58.93
CA SER A 45 35.26 2.26 59.19
C SER A 45 35.41 1.92 60.68
N PRO A 46 35.70 0.66 61.10
CA PRO A 46 36.52 0.48 62.27
C PRO A 46 37.97 0.72 61.81
N ALA A 47 38.63 1.69 62.44
CA ALA A 47 40.09 1.70 62.42
C ALA A 47 40.63 0.36 62.96
N PHE A 48 41.80 -0.04 62.47
CA PHE A 48 42.59 -1.25 62.79
C PHE A 48 42.10 -2.51 62.04
N THR A 49 42.88 -3.24 61.22
CA THR A 49 44.32 -3.38 60.98
C THR A 49 44.56 -3.94 59.57
N ALA A 50 45.75 -3.69 59.01
CA ALA A 50 46.26 -4.31 57.78
C ALA A 50 46.19 -5.85 57.81
N HIS A 51 45.79 -6.48 56.70
CA HIS A 51 46.48 -7.64 56.09
C HIS A 51 45.82 -8.08 54.77
N ASP A 52 46.69 -8.31 53.78
CA ASP A 52 46.59 -9.17 52.60
C ASP A 52 45.43 -9.02 51.59
N ALA A 53 45.84 -8.68 50.36
CA ALA A 53 45.05 -8.80 49.14
C ALA A 53 45.14 -10.22 48.57
N PRO A 54 44.01 -10.79 48.11
CA PRO A 54 44.02 -11.74 47.02
C PRO A 54 43.26 -11.21 45.79
N SER A 55 43.95 -11.27 44.66
CA SER A 55 43.45 -11.64 43.33
C SER A 55 42.17 -10.97 42.80
N ARG A 56 42.40 -9.92 42.01
CA ARG A 56 41.42 -9.09 41.30
C ARG A 56 41.17 -9.60 39.87
N GLU A 57 40.94 -10.91 39.70
CA GLU A 57 40.66 -11.52 38.38
C GLU A 57 39.29 -12.26 38.31
N HIS A 58 38.48 -12.20 39.38
CA HIS A 58 37.25 -12.99 39.46
C HIS A 58 35.97 -12.17 39.70
N LEU A 59 36.01 -10.84 39.51
CA LEU A 59 34.80 -10.00 39.54
C LEU A 59 34.24 -9.70 38.13
N ASP A 60 35.10 -9.55 37.11
CA ASP A 60 34.65 -9.19 35.76
C ASP A 60 33.83 -10.30 35.08
N SER A 61 34.13 -11.57 35.33
CA SER A 61 33.38 -12.68 34.72
C SER A 61 31.96 -12.81 35.25
N HIS A 62 31.70 -12.49 36.52
CA HIS A 62 30.37 -12.62 37.13
C HIS A 62 29.44 -11.45 36.72
N GLU A 63 30.00 -10.27 36.48
CA GLU A 63 29.26 -9.10 35.99
C GLU A 63 28.84 -9.27 34.51
N ILE A 64 29.74 -9.81 33.67
CA ILE A 64 29.46 -10.13 32.26
C ILE A 64 28.47 -11.31 32.14
N LEU A 65 28.51 -12.30 33.03
CA LEU A 65 27.59 -13.45 33.03
C LEU A 65 26.18 -13.12 33.53
N SER A 66 26.02 -12.13 34.41
CA SER A 66 24.72 -11.78 34.98
C SER A 66 23.83 -10.94 34.05
N ASP A 67 24.44 -10.21 33.09
CA ASP A 67 23.73 -9.42 32.08
C ASP A 67 23.47 -10.19 30.76
N LEU A 68 24.09 -11.35 30.57
CA LEU A 68 23.82 -12.21 29.40
C LEU A 68 22.35 -12.66 29.30
N PRO A 69 21.66 -13.07 30.39
CA PRO A 69 20.25 -13.45 30.32
C PRO A 69 19.29 -12.29 30.03
N SER A 70 19.58 -11.08 30.52
CA SER A 70 18.81 -9.86 30.19
C SER A 70 19.04 -9.45 28.75
N ARG A 71 20.29 -9.48 28.28
CA ARG A 71 20.65 -9.21 26.90
C ARG A 71 20.04 -10.22 25.93
N GLN A 72 20.03 -11.50 26.29
CA GLN A 72 19.36 -12.54 25.50
C GLN A 72 17.86 -12.29 25.41
N ARG A 73 17.21 -11.94 26.54
CA ARG A 73 15.79 -11.55 26.54
C ARG A 73 15.50 -10.33 25.66
N ALA A 74 16.39 -9.34 25.66
CA ALA A 74 16.27 -8.17 24.79
C ALA A 74 16.40 -8.57 23.31
N LEU A 75 17.40 -9.37 22.95
CA LEU A 75 17.61 -9.88 21.59
C LEU A 75 16.45 -10.76 21.11
N ASP A 76 15.95 -11.67 21.95
CA ASP A 76 14.81 -12.53 21.61
C ASP A 76 13.53 -11.71 21.41
N THR A 77 13.35 -10.66 22.23
CA THR A 77 12.21 -9.74 22.12
C THR A 77 12.30 -8.91 20.84
N ASP A 78 13.49 -8.40 20.51
CA ASP A 78 13.73 -7.65 19.28
C ASP A 78 13.57 -8.54 18.05
N ALA A 79 14.09 -9.76 18.06
CA ALA A 79 13.92 -10.73 16.99
C ALA A 79 12.45 -11.12 16.78
N TYR A 80 11.67 -11.29 17.86
CA TYR A 80 10.25 -11.57 17.77
C TYR A 80 9.46 -10.39 17.20
N ARG A 81 9.76 -9.16 17.63
CA ARG A 81 9.15 -7.93 17.10
C ARG A 81 9.49 -7.73 15.63
N GLU A 82 10.75 -7.90 15.27
CA GLU A 82 11.24 -7.81 13.90
C GLU A 82 10.61 -8.87 13.02
N GLY A 83 10.54 -10.13 13.47
CA GLY A 83 9.86 -11.21 12.74
C GLY A 83 8.39 -10.90 12.49
N LEU A 84 7.67 -10.40 13.51
CA LEU A 84 6.25 -10.06 13.37
C LEU A 84 6.02 -8.84 12.46
N ALA A 85 6.95 -7.88 12.45
CA ALA A 85 6.88 -6.70 11.59
C ALA A 85 7.19 -7.05 10.14
N ASN A 86 8.26 -7.80 9.89
CA ASN A 86 8.70 -8.22 8.56
C ASN A 86 7.64 -9.12 7.89
N SER A 87 7.08 -10.09 8.62
CA SER A 87 6.03 -10.97 8.07
C SER A 87 4.70 -10.27 7.80
N LYS A 88 4.45 -9.06 8.33
CA LYS A 88 3.23 -8.29 8.05
C LYS A 88 3.43 -7.23 6.97
N GLY A 89 4.62 -6.63 6.90
CA GLY A 89 4.95 -5.64 5.87
C GLY A 89 5.04 -6.26 4.48
N GLN A 90 5.69 -7.42 4.38
CA GLN A 90 6.03 -8.03 3.09
C GLN A 90 4.78 -8.46 2.29
N TYR A 91 3.83 -9.16 2.91
CA TYR A 91 2.61 -9.63 2.23
C TYR A 91 1.66 -8.50 1.80
N VAL A 92 1.61 -7.40 2.55
CA VAL A 92 0.75 -6.25 2.21
C VAL A 92 1.33 -5.44 1.05
N GLN A 93 2.65 -5.30 1.01
CA GLN A 93 3.34 -4.57 -0.06
C GLN A 93 3.32 -5.35 -1.38
N GLU A 94 3.61 -6.64 -1.34
CA GLU A 94 3.60 -7.51 -2.52
C GLU A 94 2.23 -7.52 -3.20
N GLY A 95 1.15 -7.72 -2.44
CA GLY A 95 -0.21 -7.66 -2.99
C GLY A 95 -0.61 -6.26 -3.52
N PHE A 96 -0.09 -5.18 -2.93
CA PHE A 96 -0.31 -3.83 -3.44
C PHE A 96 0.43 -3.61 -4.77
N ASP A 97 1.68 -4.03 -4.86
CA ASP A 97 2.51 -3.84 -6.05
C ASP A 97 1.95 -4.65 -7.25
N GLU A 98 1.46 -5.87 -7.01
CA GLU A 98 0.77 -6.69 -8.01
C GLU A 98 -0.54 -6.03 -8.48
N GLY A 99 -1.40 -5.61 -7.53
CA GLY A 99 -2.67 -4.96 -7.84
C GLY A 99 -2.50 -3.62 -8.56
N TYR A 100 -1.50 -2.82 -8.16
CA TYR A 100 -1.15 -1.56 -8.80
C TYR A 100 -0.66 -1.78 -10.23
N SER A 101 0.21 -2.77 -10.44
CA SER A 101 0.74 -3.10 -11.77
C SER A 101 -0.36 -3.55 -12.73
N LEU A 102 -1.27 -4.42 -12.28
CA LEU A 102 -2.43 -4.83 -13.07
C LEU A 102 -3.36 -3.63 -13.35
N GLY A 103 -3.69 -2.85 -12.33
CA GLY A 103 -4.52 -1.66 -12.46
C GLY A 103 -3.96 -0.63 -13.45
N ALA A 104 -2.64 -0.44 -13.47
CA ALA A 104 -1.96 0.43 -14.43
C ALA A 104 -2.12 -0.08 -15.88
N ASN A 105 -1.91 -1.38 -16.12
CA ASN A 105 -2.08 -1.98 -17.44
C ASN A 105 -3.53 -1.89 -17.94
N VAL A 106 -4.51 -2.20 -17.09
CA VAL A 106 -5.94 -2.06 -17.41
C VAL A 106 -6.28 -0.60 -17.67
N GLY A 107 -5.83 0.31 -16.79
CA GLY A 107 -6.06 1.74 -16.88
C GLY A 107 -5.49 2.34 -18.17
N GLN A 108 -4.31 1.91 -18.60
CA GLN A 108 -3.71 2.34 -19.86
C GLN A 108 -4.57 1.94 -21.07
N ARG A 109 -5.07 0.69 -21.10
CA ARG A 109 -5.96 0.20 -22.18
C ARG A 109 -7.30 0.93 -22.21
N VAL A 110 -7.90 1.16 -21.05
CA VAL A 110 -9.13 1.95 -20.93
C VAL A 110 -8.90 3.39 -21.38
N GLY A 111 -7.80 4.00 -20.94
CA GLY A 111 -7.40 5.35 -21.34
C GLY A 111 -7.23 5.48 -22.85
N TYR A 112 -6.61 4.49 -23.49
CA TYR A 112 -6.50 4.43 -24.95
C TYR A 112 -7.88 4.42 -25.63
N VAL A 113 -8.76 3.50 -25.24
CA VAL A 113 -10.11 3.38 -25.81
C VAL A 113 -10.89 4.70 -25.66
N LEU A 114 -10.92 5.25 -24.45
CA LEU A 114 -11.63 6.50 -24.16
C LEU A 114 -11.00 7.69 -24.91
N GLY A 115 -9.67 7.74 -24.99
CA GLY A 115 -8.93 8.78 -25.70
C GLY A 115 -9.25 8.79 -27.19
N VAL A 116 -9.25 7.62 -27.84
CA VAL A 116 -9.62 7.50 -29.26
C VAL A 116 -11.07 7.94 -29.49
N LEU A 117 -12.01 7.47 -28.67
CA LEU A 117 -13.42 7.86 -28.80
C LEU A 117 -13.64 9.36 -28.57
N GLN A 118 -12.94 9.96 -27.59
CA GLN A 118 -12.96 11.42 -27.37
C GLN A 118 -12.38 12.19 -28.55
N GLY A 119 -11.26 11.72 -29.11
CA GLY A 119 -10.67 12.30 -30.32
C GLY A 119 -11.63 12.28 -31.50
N LEU A 120 -12.36 11.18 -31.69
CA LEU A 120 -13.36 11.03 -32.73
C LEU A 120 -14.54 11.98 -32.55
N VAL A 121 -15.06 12.13 -31.32
CA VAL A 121 -16.09 13.13 -31.01
C VAL A 121 -15.61 14.55 -31.33
N GLY A 122 -14.34 14.86 -31.02
CA GLY A 122 -13.73 16.16 -31.31
C GLY A 122 -13.50 16.41 -32.81
N ALA A 123 -13.25 15.36 -33.60
CA ALA A 123 -12.96 15.45 -35.03
C ALA A 123 -14.23 15.47 -35.90
N LEU A 124 -15.24 14.68 -35.53
CA LEU A 124 -16.47 14.51 -36.31
C LEU A 124 -17.45 15.67 -36.13
N ARG A 125 -18.40 15.81 -37.07
CA ARG A 125 -19.43 16.85 -37.05
C ARG A 125 -20.80 16.27 -37.42
N GLY A 126 -21.87 16.92 -36.99
CA GLY A 126 -23.23 16.51 -37.33
C GLY A 126 -23.64 15.18 -36.70
N ASN A 127 -24.30 14.31 -37.47
CA ASN A 127 -24.86 13.06 -36.98
C ASN A 127 -23.79 12.09 -36.45
N ASP A 128 -22.63 12.03 -37.10
CA ASP A 128 -21.53 11.15 -36.71
C ASP A 128 -20.93 11.54 -35.35
N ALA A 129 -20.92 12.84 -35.03
CA ALA A 129 -20.50 13.32 -33.71
C ALA A 129 -21.47 12.89 -32.60
N THR A 130 -22.78 12.85 -32.90
CA THR A 130 -23.78 12.37 -31.93
C THR A 130 -23.71 10.87 -31.70
N GLU A 131 -23.43 10.08 -32.74
CA GLU A 131 -23.17 8.64 -32.65
C GLU A 131 -21.91 8.37 -31.82
N ALA A 132 -20.80 9.05 -32.14
CA ALA A 132 -19.54 8.96 -31.40
C ALA A 132 -19.70 9.34 -29.92
N SER A 133 -20.49 10.38 -29.62
CA SER A 133 -20.76 10.82 -28.24
C SER A 133 -21.58 9.79 -27.47
N GLY A 134 -22.54 9.14 -28.13
CA GLY A 134 -23.30 8.03 -27.56
C GLY A 134 -22.40 6.85 -27.21
N LEU A 135 -21.52 6.47 -28.13
CA LEU A 135 -20.55 5.40 -27.93
C LEU A 135 -19.56 5.70 -26.81
N LEU A 136 -19.04 6.94 -26.75
CA LEU A 136 -18.15 7.38 -25.67
C LEU A 136 -18.83 7.26 -24.30
N ARG A 137 -20.09 7.65 -24.19
CA ARG A 137 -20.83 7.52 -22.92
C ARG A 137 -21.05 6.06 -22.52
N CYS A 138 -21.36 5.18 -23.48
CA CYS A 138 -21.46 3.75 -23.20
C CYS A 138 -20.10 3.19 -22.73
N ALA A 139 -19.01 3.56 -23.40
CA ALA A 139 -17.67 3.17 -23.03
C ALA A 139 -17.30 3.66 -21.62
N GLN A 140 -17.62 4.91 -21.26
CA GLN A 140 -17.36 5.45 -19.93
C GLN A 140 -18.08 4.69 -18.81
N ASN A 141 -19.29 4.22 -19.06
CA ASN A 141 -20.05 3.45 -18.08
C ASN A 141 -19.53 2.01 -17.96
N GLU A 142 -19.30 1.34 -19.09
CA GLU A 142 -18.87 -0.07 -19.10
C GLU A 142 -17.39 -0.25 -18.73
N LEU A 143 -16.54 0.74 -19.03
CA LEU A 143 -15.11 0.75 -18.66
C LEU A 143 -14.84 1.49 -17.35
N ALA A 144 -15.89 1.82 -16.60
CA ALA A 144 -15.73 2.37 -15.26
C ALA A 144 -14.98 1.36 -14.37
N ILE A 145 -14.08 1.85 -13.51
CA ILE A 145 -13.25 0.98 -12.68
C ILE A 145 -14.09 0.08 -11.76
N GLN A 146 -15.26 0.56 -11.33
CA GLN A 146 -16.22 -0.18 -10.52
C GLN A 146 -16.83 -1.37 -11.27
N GLU A 147 -16.96 -1.26 -12.60
CA GLU A 147 -17.51 -2.32 -13.45
C GLU A 147 -16.41 -3.29 -13.89
N LEU A 148 -15.21 -2.78 -14.21
CA LEU A 148 -14.07 -3.59 -14.67
C LEU A 148 -13.42 -4.38 -13.54
N LEU A 149 -13.19 -3.75 -12.39
CA LEU A 149 -12.58 -4.38 -11.21
C LEU A 149 -13.63 -4.70 -10.14
N GLY A 150 -14.91 -4.77 -10.54
CA GLY A 150 -16.01 -5.14 -9.67
C GLY A 150 -15.99 -6.63 -9.31
N THR A 151 -16.90 -7.00 -8.41
CA THR A 151 -17.06 -8.39 -7.92
C THR A 151 -17.43 -9.40 -9.02
N ASN A 152 -17.82 -8.93 -10.20
CA ASN A 152 -18.07 -9.77 -11.37
C ASN A 152 -16.78 -10.35 -11.95
N TRP A 153 -15.68 -9.60 -11.89
CA TRP A 153 -14.41 -9.95 -12.53
C TRP A 153 -13.29 -10.24 -11.55
N VAL A 154 -13.38 -9.69 -10.33
CA VAL A 154 -12.40 -9.90 -9.25
C VAL A 154 -13.11 -10.55 -8.06
N ASP A 155 -12.45 -11.46 -7.37
CA ASP A 155 -12.96 -12.09 -6.14
C ASP A 155 -12.65 -11.27 -4.87
N GLU A 156 -13.03 -11.81 -3.71
CA GLU A 156 -12.78 -11.17 -2.40
C GLU A 156 -11.29 -11.14 -2.02
N GLU A 157 -10.47 -11.93 -2.70
CA GLU A 157 -9.03 -12.05 -2.49
C GLU A 157 -8.23 -11.11 -3.42
N GLY A 158 -8.90 -10.45 -4.37
CA GLY A 158 -8.28 -9.55 -5.34
C GLY A 158 -7.77 -10.27 -6.60
N ILE A 159 -8.11 -11.55 -6.76
CA ILE A 159 -7.69 -12.39 -7.88
C ILE A 159 -8.74 -12.28 -9.00
N TRP A 160 -8.26 -12.19 -10.24
CA TRP A 160 -9.13 -12.11 -11.41
C TRP A 160 -9.77 -13.46 -11.75
N LYS A 161 -11.02 -13.41 -12.21
CA LYS A 161 -11.84 -14.61 -12.51
C LYS A 161 -11.77 -15.07 -13.96
N TRP A 162 -11.13 -14.31 -14.85
CA TRP A 162 -11.07 -14.66 -16.27
C TRP A 162 -9.84 -15.48 -16.61
N GLU A 163 -9.99 -16.39 -17.57
CA GLU A 163 -8.87 -17.20 -18.07
C GLU A 163 -7.94 -16.35 -18.93
N VAL A 164 -6.66 -16.39 -18.61
CA VAL A 164 -5.60 -15.71 -19.36
C VAL A 164 -4.70 -16.79 -19.94
N ASN A 165 -4.67 -16.88 -21.26
CA ASN A 165 -3.75 -17.75 -21.98
C ASN A 165 -2.42 -16.99 -22.13
N GLY A 166 -1.46 -17.29 -21.25
CA GLY A 166 -0.10 -16.78 -21.39
C GLY A 166 0.63 -17.47 -22.54
N ALA A 167 1.48 -16.74 -23.25
CA ALA A 167 2.40 -17.34 -24.22
C ALA A 167 3.60 -18.04 -23.53
N ASP A 168 3.96 -17.57 -22.33
CA ASP A 168 5.07 -18.05 -21.51
C ASP A 168 4.61 -18.78 -20.23
N GLU A 169 5.55 -19.41 -19.51
CA GLU A 169 5.28 -20.04 -18.20
C GLU A 169 4.80 -19.03 -17.15
N GLU A 170 5.14 -17.74 -17.30
CA GLU A 170 4.69 -16.65 -16.44
C GLU A 170 3.79 -15.69 -17.23
N VAL A 171 2.53 -15.56 -16.78
CA VAL A 171 1.55 -14.67 -17.41
C VAL A 171 1.86 -13.23 -17.02
N THR A 172 2.14 -12.37 -18.00
CA THR A 172 2.40 -10.94 -17.73
C THR A 172 1.10 -10.19 -17.38
N PHE A 173 1.14 -9.23 -16.46
CA PHE A 173 -0.03 -8.40 -16.11
C PHE A 173 -0.62 -7.64 -17.33
N ARG A 174 0.21 -7.37 -18.34
CA ARG A 174 -0.22 -6.80 -19.61
C ARG A 174 -1.14 -7.76 -20.36
N GLU A 175 -0.78 -9.03 -20.47
CA GLU A 175 -1.61 -10.08 -21.10
C GLU A 175 -2.92 -10.28 -20.33
N VAL A 176 -2.86 -10.26 -18.99
CA VAL A 176 -4.05 -10.33 -18.14
C VAL A 176 -5.02 -9.20 -18.46
N ALA A 177 -4.51 -7.96 -18.56
CA ALA A 177 -5.32 -6.79 -18.89
C ALA A 177 -5.90 -6.83 -20.31
N GLU A 178 -5.13 -7.31 -21.29
CA GLU A 178 -5.58 -7.45 -22.69
C GLU A 178 -6.67 -8.50 -22.86
N GLN A 179 -6.60 -9.57 -22.07
CA GLN A 179 -7.58 -10.66 -22.13
C GLN A 179 -8.83 -10.38 -21.31
N HIS A 180 -8.91 -9.23 -20.62
CA HIS A 180 -10.11 -8.81 -19.93
C HIS A 180 -11.30 -8.70 -20.91
N PRO A 181 -12.42 -9.42 -20.69
CA PRO A 181 -13.49 -9.55 -21.71
C PRO A 181 -14.11 -8.23 -22.17
N VAL A 182 -14.38 -7.31 -21.23
CA VAL A 182 -14.95 -5.99 -21.54
C VAL A 182 -13.95 -5.13 -22.31
N VAL A 183 -12.71 -5.01 -21.83
CA VAL A 183 -11.64 -4.25 -22.50
C VAL A 183 -11.40 -4.76 -23.92
N ARG A 184 -11.28 -6.09 -24.09
CA ARG A 184 -11.09 -6.72 -25.40
C ARG A 184 -12.23 -6.41 -26.37
N THR A 185 -13.47 -6.46 -25.88
CA THR A 185 -14.65 -6.12 -26.70
C THR A 185 -14.60 -4.67 -27.16
N TRP A 186 -14.22 -3.75 -26.27
CA TRP A 186 -14.13 -2.33 -26.60
C TRP A 186 -12.94 -1.98 -27.49
N LEU A 187 -11.79 -2.64 -27.32
CA LEU A 187 -10.66 -2.53 -28.25
C LEU A 187 -11.09 -2.91 -29.67
N GLY A 188 -11.76 -4.06 -29.84
CA GLY A 188 -12.29 -4.47 -31.14
C GLY A 188 -13.29 -3.47 -31.72
N LYS A 189 -14.22 -2.95 -30.90
CA LYS A 189 -15.16 -1.90 -31.33
C LYS A 189 -14.43 -0.63 -31.80
N VAL A 190 -13.39 -0.20 -31.09
CA VAL A 190 -12.61 0.98 -31.46
C VAL A 190 -11.87 0.76 -32.77
N ASP A 191 -11.27 -0.41 -32.97
CA ASP A 191 -10.60 -0.76 -34.23
C ASP A 191 -11.59 -0.75 -35.40
N ASP A 192 -12.78 -1.34 -35.23
CA ASP A 192 -13.84 -1.33 -36.25
C ASP A 192 -14.30 0.10 -36.60
N ILE A 193 -14.49 0.95 -35.59
CA ILE A 193 -14.90 2.34 -35.76
C ILE A 193 -13.80 3.14 -36.46
N ALA A 194 -12.54 2.97 -36.04
CA ALA A 194 -11.42 3.66 -36.63
C ALA A 194 -11.22 3.24 -38.09
N GLN A 195 -11.39 1.96 -38.42
CA GLN A 195 -11.35 1.48 -39.79
C GLN A 195 -12.51 2.07 -40.62
N ARG A 196 -13.72 2.13 -40.07
CA ARG A 196 -14.89 2.73 -40.72
C ARG A 196 -14.69 4.21 -41.05
N TRP A 197 -13.96 4.93 -40.21
CA TRP A 197 -13.68 6.37 -40.38
C TRP A 197 -12.31 6.67 -40.97
N GLY A 198 -11.52 5.65 -41.33
CA GLY A 198 -10.22 5.78 -41.98
C GLY A 198 -9.13 6.38 -41.09
N VAL A 199 -9.25 6.22 -39.77
CA VAL A 199 -8.25 6.68 -38.80
C VAL A 199 -7.15 5.64 -38.67
N ASP A 200 -5.90 6.02 -38.94
CA ASP A 200 -4.75 5.16 -38.72
C ASP A 200 -4.32 5.19 -37.25
N LEU A 201 -4.74 4.18 -36.49
CA LEU A 201 -4.43 4.03 -35.07
C LEU A 201 -3.02 3.51 -34.81
N LYS A 202 -2.31 3.01 -35.83
CA LYS A 202 -0.96 2.43 -35.65
C LYS A 202 0.04 3.45 -35.14
N ILE A 203 -0.16 4.72 -35.48
CA ILE A 203 0.64 5.87 -35.03
C ILE A 203 0.63 5.99 -33.49
N LEU A 204 -0.44 5.54 -32.83
CA LEU A 204 -0.55 5.62 -31.38
C LEU A 204 0.15 4.45 -30.66
N HIS A 205 0.30 3.29 -31.31
CA HIS A 205 0.95 2.11 -30.73
C HIS A 205 2.47 2.05 -30.97
N ASP A 206 2.99 2.69 -32.02
CA ASP A 206 4.42 2.64 -32.34
C ASP A 206 5.31 3.34 -31.30
N ASN A 207 4.78 4.29 -30.53
CA ASN A 207 5.54 4.98 -29.47
C ASN A 207 5.93 4.06 -28.31
N ASP A 208 5.10 3.07 -27.99
CA ASP A 208 5.38 2.14 -26.88
C ASP A 208 6.48 1.11 -27.24
N THR A 209 6.67 0.85 -28.53
CA THR A 209 7.59 -0.20 -29.00
C THR A 209 9.02 0.31 -29.19
N GLU A 210 9.19 1.60 -29.49
CA GLU A 210 10.51 2.19 -29.72
C GLU A 210 11.24 2.57 -28.42
N GLU A 211 10.53 2.93 -27.34
CA GLU A 211 11.15 3.14 -26.02
C GLU A 211 11.69 1.83 -25.41
N LEU A 212 10.99 0.70 -25.60
CA LEU A 212 11.44 -0.61 -25.10
C LEU A 212 12.71 -1.09 -25.82
N LYS A 213 12.85 -0.85 -27.13
CA LYS A 213 14.09 -1.16 -27.86
C LYS A 213 15.25 -0.23 -27.49
N ALA A 214 14.97 1.02 -27.12
CA ALA A 214 16.00 1.96 -26.68
C ALA A 214 16.55 1.60 -25.29
N ALA A 215 15.72 1.05 -24.40
CA ALA A 215 16.14 0.58 -23.08
C ALA A 215 16.95 -0.73 -23.12
N GLU A 216 16.72 -1.60 -24.11
CA GLU A 216 17.42 -2.89 -24.26
C GLU A 216 18.78 -2.76 -24.99
N GLN A 217 19.09 -1.59 -25.55
CA GLN A 217 20.36 -1.29 -26.24
C GLN A 217 21.33 -0.40 -25.43
N SER A 218 21.01 -0.08 -24.17
CA SER A 218 21.86 0.75 -23.30
C SER A 218 22.49 -0.01 -22.13
#